data_AF-A0A351SI35-F1
#
_entry.id   AF-A0A351SI35-F1
#
_cell.length_a   1.000
_cell.length_b   1.000
_cell.length_c   1.000
_cell.angle_alpha   90.00
_cell.angle_beta   90.00
_cell.angle_gamma   90.00
#
_symmetry.space_group_name_H-M   'P 1'
#
loop_
_entity.id
_entity.type
_entity.pdbx_description
1 polymer ?
#
loop_
_entity_poly.entity_id
_entity_poly.type
_entity_poly.pdbx_seq_one_letter_code
_entity_poly.pdbx_strand_id
1 'polypeptide(L)'
;MTSQKTSYLYGLHAVESALRNDAGNIACIHYSHERHDKRITRLIELAAAKNRTTQPCTRSELNRLANSSKHQGVVANRLRDY
;
A
#
# COMPACT_ATOMS: atom_id res chain seq x y z
N MET A 1 4.03 -2.05 -27.64
CA MET A 1 3.78 -1.19 -26.46
C MET A 1 2.85 -1.96 -25.52
N THR A 2 3.39 -2.77 -24.62
CA THR A 2 2.59 -3.57 -23.69
C THR A 2 2.14 -2.70 -22.52
N SER A 3 0.82 -2.50 -22.36
CA SER A 3 0.24 -1.75 -21.24
C SER A 3 0.51 -2.48 -19.92
N GLN A 4 1.42 -1.97 -19.09
CA GLN A 4 1.59 -2.44 -17.71
C GLN A 4 0.27 -2.23 -16.95
N LYS A 5 -0.31 -3.30 -16.43
CA LYS A 5 -1.56 -3.25 -15.67
C LYS A 5 -1.26 -3.12 -14.18
N THR A 6 -1.02 -1.88 -13.74
CA THR A 6 -0.85 -1.56 -12.31
C THR A 6 -2.08 -2.03 -11.54
N SER A 7 -1.87 -2.94 -10.59
CA SER A 7 -2.94 -3.45 -9.73
C SER A 7 -2.78 -2.86 -8.34
N TYR A 8 -3.87 -2.32 -7.79
CA TYR A 8 -3.90 -1.73 -6.46
C TYR A 8 -4.50 -2.71 -5.46
N LEU A 9 -3.82 -2.87 -4.33
CA LEU A 9 -4.29 -3.61 -3.16
C LEU A 9 -4.59 -2.61 -2.06
N TYR A 10 -5.77 -2.68 -1.44
CA TYR A 10 -6.17 -1.69 -0.43
C TYR A 10 -6.75 -2.36 0.81
N GLY A 11 -6.64 -1.65 1.93
CA GLY A 11 -7.00 -2.17 3.25
C GLY A 11 -5.79 -2.67 4.03
N LEU A 12 -5.80 -2.41 5.33
CA LEU A 12 -4.67 -2.68 6.22
C LEU A 12 -4.24 -4.15 6.20
N HIS A 13 -5.17 -5.08 6.44
CA HIS A 13 -4.88 -6.52 6.49
C HIS A 13 -4.36 -7.07 5.16
N ALA A 14 -4.94 -6.60 4.05
CA ALA A 14 -4.56 -7.06 2.72
C ALA A 14 -3.12 -6.64 2.39
N VAL A 15 -2.80 -5.36 2.62
CA VAL A 15 -1.45 -4.83 2.40
C VAL A 15 -0.43 -5.45 3.35
N GLU A 16 -0.79 -5.64 4.63
CA GLU A 16 0.09 -6.31 5.60
C GLU A 16 0.36 -7.78 5.22
N SER A 17 -0.65 -8.51 4.74
CA SER A 17 -0.50 -9.87 4.23
C SER A 17 0.40 -9.92 2.99
N ALA A 18 0.18 -9.03 2.02
CA ALA A 18 1.01 -8.96 0.83
C ALA A 18 2.46 -8.60 1.18
N LEU A 19 2.67 -7.71 2.14
CA LEU A 19 4.00 -7.33 2.60
C LEU A 19 4.73 -8.47 3.33
N ARG A 20 4.00 -9.40 3.96
CA ARG A 20 4.60 -10.60 4.58
C ARG A 20 4.96 -11.66 3.55
N ASN A 21 4.04 -11.95 2.64
CA ASN A 21 4.12 -13.11 1.74
C ASN A 21 4.74 -12.78 0.38
N ASP A 22 4.63 -11.53 -0.07
CA ASP A 22 4.92 -11.12 -1.44
C ASP A 22 5.43 -9.68 -1.53
N ALA A 23 6.32 -9.30 -0.61
CA ALA A 23 6.89 -7.95 -0.57
C ALA A 23 7.61 -7.56 -1.89
N GLY A 24 8.20 -8.54 -2.59
CA GLY A 24 8.91 -8.34 -3.85
C GLY A 24 8.04 -7.66 -4.90
N ASN A 25 6.76 -8.03 -4.96
CA ASN A 25 5.78 -7.48 -5.91
C ASN A 25 5.12 -6.19 -5.44
N ILE A 26 5.52 -5.60 -4.32
CA ILE A 26 5.04 -4.30 -3.86
C ILE A 26 6.02 -3.21 -4.28
N ALA A 27 5.55 -2.24 -5.06
CA ALA A 27 6.36 -1.10 -5.49
C ALA A 27 6.45 -0.03 -4.38
N CYS A 28 5.30 0.35 -3.85
CA CYS A 28 5.14 1.41 -2.86
C CYS A 28 3.87 1.19 -2.02
N ILE A 29 3.92 1.58 -0.75
CA ILE A 29 2.77 1.57 0.15
C ILE A 29 2.40 3.01 0.50
N HIS A 30 1.21 3.42 0.07
CA HIS A 30 0.60 4.68 0.40
C HIS A 30 -0.26 4.53 1.66
N TYR A 31 -0.05 5.39 2.65
CA TYR A 31 -0.82 5.37 3.89
C TYR A 31 -1.35 6.76 4.24
N SER A 32 -2.46 6.81 4.98
CA SER A 32 -3.07 8.08 5.38
C SER A 32 -2.24 8.71 6.47
N HIS A 33 -1.69 9.90 6.24
CA HIS A 33 -0.93 10.64 7.25
C HIS A 33 -1.82 11.11 8.41
N GLU A 34 -3.15 11.11 8.23
CA GLU A 34 -4.14 11.45 9.25
C GLU A 34 -4.32 10.31 10.26
N ARG A 35 -3.79 9.11 9.96
CA ARG A 35 -3.78 7.98 10.89
C ARG A 35 -2.48 7.94 11.67
N HIS A 36 -2.60 8.05 13.00
CA HIS A 36 -1.49 7.97 13.96
C HIS A 36 -1.61 6.79 14.92
N ASP A 37 -2.37 5.76 14.53
CA ASP A 37 -2.56 4.59 15.39
C ASP A 37 -1.47 3.53 15.20
N LYS A 38 -1.32 2.67 16.21
CA LYS A 38 -0.30 1.60 16.28
C LYS A 38 -0.26 0.70 15.05
N ARG A 39 -1.38 0.55 14.33
CA ARG A 39 -1.45 -0.34 13.17
C ARG A 39 -0.70 0.23 11.97
N ILE A 40 -0.79 1.54 11.75
CA ILE A 40 -0.03 2.22 10.69
C ILE A 40 1.45 2.22 11.03
N THR A 41 1.82 2.52 12.27
CA THR A 41 3.22 2.45 12.72
C THR A 41 3.81 1.08 12.44
N ARG A 42 3.13 0.00 12.85
CA ARG A 42 3.58 -1.38 12.59
C ARG A 42 3.71 -1.70 11.10
N LEU A 43 2.81 -1.18 10.27
CA LEU A 43 2.88 -1.38 8.82
C LEU A 43 4.12 -0.70 8.22
N ILE A 44 4.41 0.54 8.64
CA ILE A 44 5.58 1.30 8.17
C ILE A 44 6.87 0.58 8.59
N GLU A 45 6.95 0.12 9.85
CA GLU A 45 8.09 -0.66 10.35
C GLU A 45 8.28 -1.96 9.56
N LEU A 46 7.19 -2.69 9.29
CA LEU A 46 7.24 -3.91 8.48
C LEU A 46 7.70 -3.62 7.05
N ALA A 47 7.30 -2.49 6.48
CA ALA A 47 7.68 -2.09 5.13
C ALA A 47 9.16 -1.74 5.05
N ALA A 48 9.65 -0.97 6.03
CA ALA A 48 11.06 -0.67 6.18
C ALA A 48 11.89 -1.95 6.34
N ALA A 49 11.47 -2.89 7.19
CA ALA A 49 12.14 -4.19 7.38
C ALA A 49 12.20 -5.04 6.09
N LYS A 50 11.29 -4.81 5.15
CA LYS A 50 11.22 -5.50 3.84
C LYS A 50 11.81 -4.67 2.69
N ASN A 51 12.50 -3.57 3.01
CA ASN A 51 13.06 -2.61 2.06
C ASN A 51 12.02 -2.11 1.04
N ARG A 52 10.79 -1.85 1.51
CA ARG A 52 9.71 -1.29 0.69
C ARG A 52 9.52 0.19 0.99
N THR A 53 9.33 0.96 -0.07
CA THR A 53 9.02 2.38 0.02
C THR A 53 7.63 2.59 0.60
N THR A 54 7.51 3.55 1.52
CA THR A 54 6.21 4.02 2.03
C THR A 54 6.05 5.50 1.76
N GLN A 55 4.83 5.93 1.46
CA GLN A 55 4.52 7.33 1.16
C GLN A 55 3.28 7.78 1.95
N PRO A 56 3.38 8.83 2.77
CA PRO A 56 2.22 9.45 3.37
C PRO A 56 1.37 10.14 2.30
N CYS A 57 0.05 9.97 2.38
CA CYS A 57 -0.94 10.54 1.48
C CYS A 57 -2.15 11.04 2.28
N THR A 58 -2.92 11.95 1.68
CA THR A 58 -4.24 12.34 2.17
C THR A 58 -5.27 11.25 1.89
N ARG A 59 -6.39 11.23 2.62
CA ARG A 59 -7.50 10.32 2.33
C ARG A 59 -8.02 10.44 0.88
N SER A 60 -8.07 11.65 0.34
CA SER A 60 -8.52 11.92 -1.04
C SER A 60 -7.60 11.29 -2.09
N GLU A 61 -6.29 11.34 -1.89
CA GLU A 61 -5.31 10.67 -2.76
C GLU A 61 -5.46 9.15 -2.71
N LEU A 62 -5.65 8.58 -1.51
CA LEU A 62 -5.87 7.14 -1.36
C LEU A 62 -7.17 6.68 -2.03
N ASN A 63 -8.24 7.47 -1.95
CA ASN A 63 -9.49 7.20 -2.68
C ASN A 63 -9.25 7.13 -4.18
N ARG A 64 -8.44 8.05 -4.72
CA ARG A 64 -8.10 8.10 -6.16
C ARG A 64 -7.26 6.89 -6.58
N LEU A 65 -6.28 6.49 -5.76
CA LEU A 65 -5.43 5.32 -6.01
C LEU A 65 -6.21 4.00 -5.94
N ALA A 66 -7.07 3.84 -4.94
CA ALA A 66 -7.87 2.63 -4.75
C ALA A 66 -9.14 2.59 -5.62
N ASN A 67 -9.50 3.71 -6.25
CA ASN A 67 -10.81 3.95 -6.86
C ASN A 67 -11.98 3.52 -5.95
N SER A 68 -11.80 3.71 -4.64
CA SER A 68 -12.68 3.17 -3.59
C SER A 68 -12.37 3.84 -2.26
N SER A 69 -13.39 4.03 -1.43
CA SER A 69 -13.27 4.52 -0.05
C SER A 69 -13.02 3.41 1.00
N LYS A 70 -13.01 2.14 0.57
CA LYS A 70 -12.83 0.97 1.46
C LYS A 70 -11.36 0.67 1.82
N HIS A 71 -10.43 1.54 1.45
CA HIS A 71 -9.00 1.35 1.66
C HIS A 71 -8.55 1.44 3.13
N GLN A 72 -9.42 1.92 4.05
CA GLN A 72 -9.12 2.04 5.48
C GLN A 72 -7.83 2.83 5.79
N GLY A 73 -7.43 3.74 4.90
CA GLY A 73 -6.21 4.53 5.03
C GLY A 73 -4.93 3.85 4.56
N VAL A 74 -4.98 2.74 3.81
CA VAL A 74 -3.79 2.08 3.24
C VAL A 74 -4.05 1.55 1.83
N VAL A 75 -3.13 1.83 0.91
CA VAL A 75 -3.12 1.32 -0.47
C VAL A 75 -1.69 0.92 -0.85
N ALA A 76 -1.51 -0.20 -1.51
CA ALA A 76 -0.24 -0.62 -2.10
C ALA A 76 -0.40 -0.78 -3.61
N ASN A 77 0.55 -0.27 -4.38
CA ASN A 77 0.66 -0.58 -5.80
C ASN A 77 1.55 -1.80 -6.00
N ARG A 78 1.06 -2.77 -6.76
CA ARG A 78 1.83 -3.97 -7.08
C ARG A 78 2.53 -3.82 -8.43
N LEU A 79 3.80 -4.20 -8.45
CA LEU A 79 4.51 -4.55 -9.67
C LEU A 79 3.93 -5.89 -10.10
N ARG A 80 3.22 -5.92 -11.23
CA ARG A 80 2.86 -7.19 -11.85
C ARG A 80 3.93 -7.49 -12.87
N ASP A 81 4.85 -8.38 -12.52
CA ASP A 81 5.69 -9.05 -13.48
C ASP A 81 4.80 -9.97 -14.34
N TYR A 82 4.95 -9.85 -15.66
CA TYR A 82 4.28 -10.68 -16.66
C TYR A 82 5.29 -11.69 -17.21
#